data_AF-A0A2G8S3G4-F1
#
_entry.id   AF-A0A2G8S3G4-F1
#
_cell.length_a   1.000
_cell.length_b   1.000
_cell.length_c   1.000
_cell.angle_alpha   90.00
_cell.angle_beta   90.00
_cell.angle_gamma   90.00
#
_symmetry.space_group_name_H-M   'P 1'
#
loop_
_entity.id
_entity.type
_entity.pdbx_description
1 polymer ?
#
loop_
_entity_poly.entity_id
_entity_poly.type
_entity_poly.pdbx_seq_one_letter_code
_entity_poly.pdbx_strand_id
1 'polypeptide(L)'
;MPSDTSDVVRTGDVSQEVEDEIASWTSLFISAEGFATSVRRRLKLKEVAVYRRDKDGKPHSRVTFELVVDEDMVNLNGTMHGGCAVFLIDICSSMALAVLAAHTGKPNKFVSQALNTTFHAPAPL
;
A
#
# COMPACT_ATOMS: atom_id res chain seq x y z
N MET A 1 9.57 -14.34 7.14
CA MET A 1 10.62 -13.33 7.36
C MET A 1 9.90 -12.04 7.72
N PRO A 2 10.22 -11.37 8.84
CA PRO A 2 9.77 -9.98 9.00
C PRO A 2 10.28 -9.18 7.81
N SER A 3 9.45 -8.37 7.16
CA SER A 3 9.98 -7.49 6.11
C SER A 3 10.96 -6.55 6.78
N ASP A 4 12.20 -6.58 6.32
CA ASP A 4 13.19 -5.60 6.67
C ASP A 4 12.69 -4.23 6.19
N THR A 5 12.23 -3.39 7.12
CA THR A 5 11.77 -2.03 6.83
C THR A 5 12.91 -1.00 6.91
N SER A 6 14.16 -1.47 7.08
CA SER A 6 15.34 -0.60 7.13
C SER A 6 15.59 0.15 5.82
N ASP A 7 15.18 -0.43 4.68
CA ASP A 7 15.28 0.19 3.35
C ASP A 7 14.11 1.14 3.02
N VAL A 8 13.14 1.33 3.92
CA VAL A 8 11.99 2.21 3.67
C VAL A 8 12.40 3.67 3.85
N VAL A 9 12.34 4.43 2.77
CA VAL A 9 12.59 5.88 2.78
C VAL A 9 11.43 6.58 3.47
N ARG A 10 11.74 7.46 4.43
CA ARG A 10 10.75 8.21 5.21
C ARG A 10 10.96 9.70 5.03
N THR A 11 9.91 10.42 4.70
CA THR A 11 9.98 11.88 4.50
C THR A 11 8.84 12.62 5.18
N GLY A 12 9.14 13.80 5.72
CA GLY A 12 8.17 14.66 6.38
C GLY A 12 7.79 14.22 7.80
N ASP A 13 6.53 14.45 8.19
CA ASP A 13 6.03 14.38 9.57
C ASP A 13 5.66 12.96 10.01
N VAL A 14 6.63 12.05 9.96
CA VAL A 14 6.46 10.64 10.37
C VAL A 14 6.74 10.50 11.88
N SER A 15 5.69 10.48 12.69
CA SER A 15 5.77 10.30 14.15
C SER A 15 5.89 8.84 14.55
N GLN A 16 6.20 8.56 15.83
CA GLN A 16 6.24 7.20 16.35
C GLN A 16 4.90 6.47 16.21
N GLU A 17 3.77 7.16 16.40
CA GLU A 17 2.43 6.59 16.19
C GLU A 17 2.23 6.15 14.73
N VAL A 18 2.75 6.93 13.78
CA VAL A 18 2.73 6.55 12.36
C VAL A 18 3.65 5.35 12.10
N GLU A 19 4.82 5.27 12.72
CA GLU A 19 5.71 4.11 12.61
C GLU A 19 5.08 2.84 13.18
N ASP A 20 4.42 2.92 14.32
CA ASP A 20 3.73 1.79 14.94
C ASP A 20 2.60 1.29 14.04
N GLU A 21 1.87 2.22 13.41
CA GLU A 21 0.84 1.89 12.42
C GLU A 21 1.45 1.23 11.17
N ILE A 22 2.56 1.76 10.65
CA ILE A 22 3.27 1.17 9.51
C ILE A 22 3.70 -0.26 9.82
N ALA A 23 4.29 -0.48 11.00
CA ALA A 23 4.73 -1.80 11.43
C ALA A 23 3.55 -2.78 11.58
N SER A 24 2.44 -2.33 12.17
CA SER A 24 1.22 -3.12 12.35
C SER A 24 0.64 -3.57 11.01
N TRP A 25 0.43 -2.65 10.06
CA TRP A 25 -0.11 -2.99 8.74
C TRP A 25 0.83 -3.83 7.90
N THR A 26 2.12 -3.53 7.94
CA THR A 26 3.14 -4.32 7.23
C THR A 26 3.15 -5.76 7.75
N SER A 27 3.08 -5.94 9.08
CA SER A 27 2.94 -7.25 9.70
C SER A 27 1.66 -7.97 9.24
N LEU A 28 0.52 -7.26 9.20
CA LEU A 28 -0.74 -7.82 8.72
C LEU A 28 -0.65 -8.30 7.27
N PHE A 29 -0.05 -7.52 6.37
CA PHE A 29 0.11 -7.90 4.96
C PHE A 29 1.05 -9.09 4.75
N ILE A 30 2.02 -9.29 5.63
CA ILE A 30 2.96 -10.42 5.49
C ILE A 30 2.41 -11.69 6.14
N SER A 31 1.86 -11.55 7.34
CA SER A 31 1.56 -12.68 8.23
C SER A 31 0.14 -13.23 8.08
N ALA A 32 -0.85 -12.42 7.70
CA ALA A 32 -2.22 -12.91 7.58
C ALA A 32 -2.34 -13.94 6.45
N GLU A 33 -3.11 -15.00 6.65
CA GLU A 33 -3.50 -15.90 5.58
C GLU A 33 -4.83 -15.43 4.96
N GLY A 34 -5.11 -15.82 3.71
CA GLY A 34 -6.36 -15.49 3.04
C GLY A 34 -6.22 -15.30 1.53
N PHE A 35 -7.17 -14.56 0.96
CA PHE A 35 -7.26 -14.31 -0.47
C PHE A 35 -5.96 -13.70 -1.04
N ALA A 36 -5.49 -14.26 -2.16
CA ALA A 36 -4.32 -13.78 -2.91
C ALA A 36 -3.06 -13.54 -2.06
N THR A 37 -2.84 -14.38 -1.04
CA THR A 37 -1.68 -14.27 -0.13
C THR A 37 -0.33 -14.39 -0.86
N SER A 38 -0.23 -15.25 -1.88
CA SER A 38 1.00 -15.38 -2.71
C SER A 38 1.40 -14.05 -3.36
N VAL A 39 0.42 -13.32 -3.88
CA VAL A 39 0.58 -12.01 -4.50
C VAL A 39 0.93 -10.96 -3.47
N ARG A 40 0.11 -10.82 -2.42
CA ARG A 40 0.26 -9.77 -1.41
C ARG A 40 1.61 -9.82 -0.70
N ARG A 41 2.13 -11.01 -0.42
CA ARG A 41 3.43 -11.19 0.27
C ARG A 41 4.63 -10.67 -0.53
N ARG A 42 4.49 -10.46 -1.83
CA ARG A 42 5.55 -9.90 -2.68
C ARG A 42 5.56 -8.37 -2.73
N LEU A 43 4.55 -7.70 -2.18
CA LEU A 43 4.56 -6.24 -2.01
C LEU A 43 5.68 -5.83 -1.05
N LYS A 44 6.54 -4.92 -1.49
CA LYS A 44 7.58 -4.32 -0.67
C LYS A 44 7.28 -2.85 -0.48
N LEU A 45 7.18 -2.42 0.78
CA LEU A 45 7.08 -1.00 1.10
C LEU A 45 8.43 -0.33 0.77
N LYS A 46 8.40 0.83 0.11
CA LYS A 46 9.61 1.56 -0.32
C LYS A 46 9.71 2.96 0.21
N GLU A 47 8.58 3.65 0.28
CA GLU A 47 8.54 5.02 0.74
C GLU A 47 7.28 5.26 1.55
N VAL A 48 7.43 6.01 2.64
CA VAL A 48 6.32 6.66 3.33
C VAL A 48 6.63 8.13 3.48
N ALA A 49 5.70 8.97 3.06
CA ALA A 49 5.78 10.42 3.23
C ALA A 49 4.52 10.93 3.93
N VAL A 50 4.69 11.83 4.89
CA VAL A 50 3.59 12.57 5.51
C VAL A 50 3.89 14.05 5.41
N TYR A 51 2.99 14.83 4.82
CA TYR A 51 3.26 16.23 4.50
C TYR A 51 1.96 17.03 4.44
N ARG A 52 2.09 18.36 4.51
CA ARG A 52 0.98 19.27 4.24
C ARG A 52 1.01 19.65 2.76
N ARG A 53 -0.12 19.52 2.06
CA ARG A 53 -0.22 19.93 0.66
C ARG A 53 -0.11 21.45 0.53
N ASP A 54 0.81 21.93 -0.30
CA ASP A 54 1.06 23.37 -0.50
C ASP A 54 -0.20 24.19 -0.83
N LYS A 55 -1.11 23.63 -1.63
CA LYS A 55 -2.31 24.34 -2.11
C LYS A 55 -3.27 24.78 -1.01
N ASP A 56 -3.48 23.97 0.02
CA ASP A 56 -4.51 24.21 1.05
C ASP A 56 -4.08 23.81 2.46
N GLY A 57 -2.81 23.47 2.63
CA GLY A 57 -2.22 23.06 3.90
C GLY A 57 -2.85 21.80 4.49
N LYS A 58 -3.60 20.98 3.75
CA LYS A 58 -4.20 19.76 4.33
C LYS A 58 -3.16 18.66 4.52
N PRO A 59 -3.24 17.87 5.62
CA PRO A 59 -2.36 16.74 5.82
C PRO A 59 -2.62 15.68 4.75
N HIS A 60 -1.55 15.12 4.22
CA HIS A 60 -1.54 14.07 3.22
C HIS A 60 -0.50 13.02 3.59
N SER A 61 -0.78 11.79 3.17
CA SER A 61 0.19 10.70 3.16
C SER A 61 0.46 10.28 1.71
N ARG A 62 1.66 9.76 1.47
CA ARG A 62 2.01 8.99 0.28
C ARG A 62 2.70 7.72 0.74
N VAL A 63 2.31 6.60 0.17
CA VAL A 63 2.94 5.31 0.40
C VAL A 63 3.27 4.71 -0.94
N THR A 64 4.51 4.28 -1.12
CA THR A 64 5.00 3.67 -2.36
C THR A 64 5.35 2.22 -2.08
N PHE A 65 4.78 1.32 -2.87
CA PHE A 65 5.14 -0.09 -2.88
C PHE A 65 5.78 -0.47 -4.22
N GLU A 66 6.63 -1.49 -4.20
CA GLU A 66 7.13 -2.17 -5.39
C GLU A 66 6.80 -3.66 -5.35
N LEU A 67 6.63 -4.24 -6.53
CA LEU A 67 6.57 -5.70 -6.73
C LEU A 67 7.01 -6.02 -8.16
N VAL A 68 7.41 -7.26 -8.38
CA VAL A 68 7.65 -7.82 -9.71
C VAL A 68 6.41 -8.60 -10.12
N VAL A 69 5.92 -8.40 -11.35
CA VAL A 69 4.80 -9.17 -11.89
C VAL A 69 5.26 -10.62 -12.06
N ASP A 70 4.40 -11.57 -11.74
CA ASP A 70 4.75 -12.99 -11.74
C ASP A 70 3.60 -13.81 -12.32
N GLU A 71 3.83 -15.09 -12.59
CA GLU A 71 2.93 -15.97 -13.35
C GLU A 71 1.52 -16.09 -12.73
N ASP A 72 1.40 -16.05 -11.40
CA ASP A 72 0.10 -16.10 -10.71
C ASP A 72 -0.65 -14.74 -10.69
N MET A 73 -0.09 -13.71 -11.33
CA MET A 73 -0.66 -12.36 -11.42
C MET A 73 -1.17 -12.01 -12.82
N VAL A 74 -0.82 -12.80 -13.84
CA VAL A 74 -1.10 -12.46 -15.24
C VAL A 74 -2.45 -13.00 -15.72
N ASN A 75 -2.99 -12.35 -16.75
CA ASN A 75 -4.13 -12.82 -17.54
C ASN A 75 -3.66 -13.69 -18.72
N LEU A 76 -4.60 -14.14 -19.55
CA LEU A 76 -4.32 -14.93 -20.77
C LEU A 76 -3.40 -14.23 -21.79
N ASN A 77 -3.19 -12.92 -21.67
CA ASN A 77 -2.33 -12.13 -22.53
C ASN A 77 -0.90 -11.96 -21.96
N GLY A 78 -0.55 -12.64 -20.86
CA GLY A 78 0.78 -12.54 -20.23
C GLY A 78 1.06 -11.18 -19.59
N THR A 79 0.01 -10.46 -19.19
CA THR A 79 0.10 -9.13 -18.54
C THR A 79 -0.70 -9.14 -17.25
N MET A 80 -0.37 -8.29 -16.29
CA MET A 80 -1.05 -8.22 -14.99
C MET A 80 -2.57 -8.21 -15.17
N HIS A 81 -3.22 -9.19 -14.56
CA HIS A 81 -4.67 -9.33 -14.57
C HIS A 81 -5.30 -8.10 -13.91
N GLY A 82 -6.33 -7.52 -14.53
CA GLY A 82 -6.95 -6.29 -14.03
C GLY A 82 -7.47 -6.42 -12.59
N GLY A 83 -8.04 -7.57 -12.24
CA GLY A 83 -8.44 -7.88 -10.85
C GLY A 83 -7.26 -7.96 -9.87
N CYS A 84 -6.09 -8.42 -10.32
CA CYS A 84 -4.88 -8.43 -9.49
C CYS A 84 -4.38 -7.00 -9.26
N ALA A 85 -4.37 -6.17 -10.30
CA ALA A 85 -4.02 -4.74 -10.18
C ALA A 85 -4.94 -4.00 -9.20
N VAL A 86 -6.27 -4.20 -9.29
CA VAL A 86 -7.23 -3.55 -8.39
C VAL A 86 -7.07 -4.04 -6.95
N PHE A 87 -6.82 -5.33 -6.74
CA PHE A 87 -6.52 -5.88 -5.42
C PHE A 87 -5.28 -5.22 -4.78
N LEU A 88 -4.22 -5.02 -5.57
CA LEU A 88 -3.02 -4.33 -5.09
C LEU A 88 -3.30 -2.85 -4.78
N ILE A 89 -4.08 -2.17 -5.62
CA ILE A 89 -4.50 -0.77 -5.38
C ILE A 89 -5.30 -0.66 -4.08
N ASP A 90 -6.21 -1.60 -3.81
CA ASP A 90 -6.98 -1.66 -2.57
C ASP A 90 -6.08 -1.74 -1.33
N ILE A 91 -5.08 -2.63 -1.35
CA ILE A 91 -4.09 -2.77 -0.27
C ILE A 91 -3.28 -1.48 -0.09
N CYS A 92 -2.70 -0.96 -1.18
CA CYS A 92 -1.79 0.19 -1.11
C CYS A 92 -2.51 1.47 -0.66
N SER A 93 -3.74 1.69 -1.15
CA SER A 93 -4.55 2.85 -0.76
C SER A 93 -5.04 2.75 0.67
N SER A 94 -5.39 1.56 1.15
CA SER A 94 -5.74 1.33 2.56
C SER A 94 -4.58 1.67 3.50
N MET A 95 -3.36 1.26 3.16
CA MET A 95 -2.16 1.62 3.92
C MET A 95 -1.95 3.14 3.99
N ALA A 96 -2.09 3.83 2.86
CA ALA A 96 -1.95 5.29 2.83
C ALA A 96 -2.98 5.99 3.73
N LEU A 97 -4.24 5.51 3.73
CA LEU A 97 -5.28 6.02 4.61
C LEU A 97 -4.99 5.73 6.09
N ALA A 98 -4.42 4.56 6.42
CA ALA A 98 -4.07 4.20 7.79
C ALA A 98 -2.95 5.12 8.32
N VAL A 99 -1.90 5.35 7.52
CA VAL A 99 -0.84 6.30 7.83
C VAL A 99 -1.39 7.71 8.08
N LEU A 100 -2.32 8.17 7.23
CA LEU A 100 -2.94 9.48 7.41
C LEU A 100 -3.84 9.52 8.66
N ALA A 101 -4.55 8.44 8.96
CA ALA A 101 -5.40 8.33 10.14
C ALA A 101 -4.55 8.42 11.41
N ALA A 102 -3.45 7.67 11.50
CA ALA A 102 -2.48 7.75 12.59
C ALA A 102 -1.92 9.17 12.74
N HIS A 103 -1.45 9.80 11.65
CA HIS A 103 -0.93 11.17 11.70
C HIS A 103 -1.97 12.20 12.17
N THR A 104 -3.25 11.99 11.85
CA THR A 104 -4.33 12.93 12.19
C THR A 104 -5.11 12.56 13.45
N GLY A 105 -4.68 11.52 14.20
CA GLY A 105 -5.38 11.04 15.39
C GLY A 105 -6.80 10.55 15.12
N LYS A 106 -7.05 9.97 13.93
CA LYS A 106 -8.35 9.46 13.49
C LYS A 106 -8.40 7.93 13.55
N PRO A 107 -9.60 7.33 13.63
CA PRO A 107 -9.74 5.87 13.54
C PRO A 107 -9.13 5.30 12.26
N ASN A 108 -8.32 4.25 12.41
CA ASN A 108 -7.59 3.55 11.34
C ASN A 108 -8.22 2.20 10.94
N LYS A 109 -9.32 1.81 11.60
CA LYS A 109 -10.11 0.61 11.27
C LYS A 109 -11.21 1.00 10.29
N PHE A 110 -11.00 0.70 9.02
CA PHE A 110 -11.94 0.99 7.95
C PHE A 110 -11.92 -0.10 6.89
N VAL A 111 -12.88 -0.04 5.97
CA VAL A 111 -12.98 -0.91 4.80
C VAL A 111 -13.19 -0.06 3.56
N SER A 112 -12.66 -0.51 2.43
CA SER A 112 -12.92 0.11 1.14
C SER A 112 -14.40 -0.03 0.78
N GLN A 113 -15.08 1.10 0.56
CA GLN A 113 -16.48 1.11 0.15
C GLN A 113 -16.65 1.17 -1.37
N ALA A 114 -15.71 1.82 -2.06
CA ALA A 114 -15.70 1.94 -3.52
C ALA A 114 -14.27 2.11 -4.04
N LEU A 115 -13.94 1.43 -5.14
CA LEU A 115 -12.73 1.63 -5.93
C LEU A 115 -13.13 1.87 -7.38
N ASN A 116 -12.77 3.03 -7.92
CA ASN A 116 -12.93 3.36 -9.33
C ASN A 116 -11.55 3.34 -9.96
N THR A 117 -11.36 2.50 -10.98
CA THR A 117 -10.08 2.34 -11.65
C THR A 117 -10.23 2.53 -13.17
N THR A 118 -9.16 3.01 -13.79
CA THR A 118 -9.05 3.14 -15.24
C THR A 118 -7.73 2.50 -15.65
N PHE A 119 -7.80 1.53 -16.58
CA PHE A 119 -6.62 0.82 -17.06
C PHE A 119 -6.09 1.56 -18.30
N HIS A 120 -4.88 2.09 -18.19
CA HIS A 120 -4.26 2.88 -19.26
C HIS A 120 -3.34 2.05 -20.17
N ALA A 121 -2.59 1.11 -19.60
CA ALA A 121 -1.62 0.29 -20.32
C ALA A 121 -1.43 -1.05 -19.59
N PRO A 122 -0.99 -2.12 -20.29
CA PRO A 122 -0.63 -3.38 -19.66
C PRO A 122 0.66 -3.27 -18.85
N ALA A 123 0.76 -4.04 -17.75
CA ALA A 123 2.01 -4.31 -17.06
C ALA A 123 2.44 -5.74 -17.41
N PRO A 124 3.53 -5.94 -18.18
CA PRO A 124 3.97 -7.27 -18.58
C PRO A 124 4.54 -8.06 -17.40
N LEU A 125 4.61 -9.37 -17.57
CA LEU A 125 5.45 -10.27 -16.76
C LEU A 125 6.93 -9.82 -16.82
#